data_AF-A0A291LY70-F1
#
_entry.id   AF-A0A291LY70-F1
#
_cell.length_a   1.000
_cell.length_b   1.000
_cell.length_c   1.000
_cell.angle_alpha   90.00
_cell.angle_beta   90.00
_cell.angle_gamma   90.00
#
_symmetry.space_group_name_H-M   'P 1'
#
loop_
_entity.id
_entity.type
_entity.pdbx_description
1 polymer ?
#
loop_
_entity_poly.entity_id
_entity_poly.type
_entity_poly.pdbx_seq_one_letter_code
_entity_poly.pdbx_strand_id
1 'polypeptide(L)'
;MSGAAEAALSVHLASGATTVARVWAVTRRDGVCLGFTDHDRALRFDGIVFRPGGGMTAQALVQGNGLSVDNSEALGVLNDAAIRAEDIEAGRYDGAEVRAWLVNWQVPEERALEFAGTIGEIRRGDGGFAAELRGLTEALNRPQGAVYQAPCPAVLGDAACGVDLDAPGRSVEVAAGAVARGRVFRLPDLAGYAPGWFARGRVRVLSGRAAGLSGIVKIDRLGADGLRRIELWQELRADIAPEDLIRLEAGCDKSAGTCALKFDNMLNFRGFPDIPGEDWLMSYPKRSQSQSGGSRRKAGTALVNFVTGLQRGEG
;
A
#
# COMPACT_ATOMS: atom_id res chain seq x y z
N MET A 1 4.40 -30.59 3.11
CA MET A 1 5.85 -30.88 3.18
C MET A 1 6.50 -30.45 4.50
N SER A 2 5.88 -29.59 5.34
CA SER A 2 6.48 -29.13 6.60
C SER A 2 6.70 -30.22 7.66
N GLY A 3 5.74 -31.14 7.83
CA GLY A 3 5.80 -32.11 8.93
C GLY A 3 6.96 -33.13 8.87
N ALA A 4 7.44 -33.49 7.67
CA ALA A 4 8.55 -34.44 7.53
C ALA A 4 9.91 -33.80 7.88
N ALA A 5 10.12 -32.55 7.47
CA ALA A 5 11.31 -31.77 7.79
C ALA A 5 11.44 -31.53 9.30
N GLU A 6 10.31 -31.20 9.94
CA GLU A 6 10.24 -30.96 11.38
C GLU A 6 10.46 -32.26 12.19
N ALA A 7 9.88 -33.38 11.74
CA ALA A 7 10.11 -34.67 12.37
C ALA A 7 11.59 -35.10 12.29
N ALA A 8 12.25 -34.90 11.13
CA ALA A 8 13.66 -35.19 10.96
C ALA A 8 14.54 -34.29 11.86
N LEU A 9 14.23 -33.00 11.95
CA LEU A 9 14.90 -32.10 12.88
C LEU A 9 14.70 -32.53 14.34
N SER A 10 13.51 -32.99 14.72
CA SER A 10 13.24 -33.48 16.09
C SER A 10 14.11 -34.68 16.44
N VAL A 11 14.30 -35.62 15.50
CA VAL A 11 15.21 -36.77 15.68
C VAL A 11 16.65 -36.31 15.86
N HIS A 12 17.11 -35.33 15.07
CA HIS A 12 18.44 -34.75 15.21
C HIS A 12 18.63 -34.08 16.58
N LEU A 13 17.66 -33.26 17.00
CA LEU A 13 17.70 -32.57 18.30
C LEU A 13 17.75 -33.56 19.47
N ALA A 14 17.09 -34.71 19.36
CA ALA A 14 17.11 -35.75 20.39
C ALA A 14 18.48 -36.44 20.56
N SER A 15 19.40 -36.30 19.60
CA SER A 15 20.76 -36.88 19.69
C SER A 15 21.66 -36.22 20.74
N GLY A 16 21.34 -35.00 21.17
CA GLY A 16 22.08 -34.24 22.19
C GLY A 16 23.29 -33.45 21.68
N ALA A 17 23.83 -33.76 20.49
CA ALA A 17 24.86 -32.97 19.82
C ALA A 17 24.26 -32.28 18.60
N THR A 18 23.85 -31.02 18.75
CA THR A 18 23.07 -30.32 17.72
C THR A 18 23.95 -29.44 16.83
N THR A 19 23.62 -29.47 15.55
CA THR A 19 24.24 -28.67 14.48
C THR A 19 23.20 -27.73 13.89
N VAL A 20 22.51 -26.99 14.76
CA VAL A 20 21.42 -26.12 14.34
C VAL A 20 21.86 -24.66 14.23
N ALA A 21 21.26 -23.95 13.29
CA ALA A 21 21.43 -22.53 13.03
C ALA A 21 20.06 -21.88 12.86
N ARG A 22 19.94 -20.60 13.23
CA ARG A 22 18.78 -19.79 12.91
C ARG A 22 18.92 -19.23 11.51
N VAL A 23 17.81 -19.27 10.78
CA VAL A 23 17.73 -18.83 9.39
C VAL A 23 16.50 -17.98 9.21
N TRP A 24 16.62 -16.86 8.49
CA TRP A 24 15.53 -15.91 8.30
C TRP A 24 15.44 -15.48 6.84
N ALA A 25 14.21 -15.28 6.35
CA ALA A 25 13.94 -14.68 5.06
C ALA A 25 13.06 -13.45 5.26
N VAL A 26 13.47 -12.33 4.66
CA VAL A 26 12.66 -11.10 4.58
C VAL A 26 12.30 -10.88 3.12
N THR A 27 11.00 -10.84 2.82
CA THR A 27 10.50 -10.65 1.45
C THR A 27 9.71 -9.34 1.37
N ARG A 28 10.25 -8.39 0.62
CA ARG A 28 9.61 -7.09 0.35
C ARG A 28 8.42 -7.27 -0.60
N ARG A 29 7.51 -6.29 -0.60
CA ARG A 29 6.33 -6.28 -1.48
C ARG A 29 6.68 -6.20 -2.97
N ASP A 30 7.88 -5.74 -3.30
CA ASP A 30 8.41 -5.70 -4.67
C ASP A 30 9.12 -7.00 -5.09
N GLY A 31 9.05 -8.05 -4.27
CA GLY A 31 9.59 -9.38 -4.59
C GLY A 31 11.06 -9.57 -4.24
N VAL A 32 11.75 -8.53 -3.78
CA VAL A 32 13.13 -8.68 -3.27
C VAL A 32 13.10 -9.56 -2.02
N CYS A 33 13.80 -10.68 -2.08
CA CYS A 33 13.94 -11.62 -0.97
C CYS A 33 15.39 -11.63 -0.46
N LEU A 34 15.57 -11.37 0.83
CA LEU A 34 16.85 -11.40 1.51
C LEU A 34 16.87 -12.55 2.51
N GLY A 35 17.92 -13.38 2.44
CA GLY A 35 18.12 -14.51 3.35
C GLY A 35 19.31 -14.27 4.28
N PHE A 36 19.13 -14.54 5.57
CA PHE A 36 20.12 -14.37 6.62
C PHE A 36 20.28 -15.65 7.44
N THR A 37 21.48 -15.90 7.96
CA THR A 37 21.75 -16.99 8.92
C THR A 37 22.76 -16.56 9.98
N ASP A 38 22.62 -17.12 11.19
CA ASP A 38 23.63 -17.01 12.26
C ASP A 38 24.77 -18.03 12.13
N HIS A 39 24.70 -18.93 11.15
CA HIS A 39 25.82 -19.79 10.76
C HIS A 39 26.92 -18.96 10.08
N ASP A 40 28.16 -19.43 10.12
CA ASP A 40 29.32 -18.77 9.52
C ASP A 40 29.43 -19.02 8.00
N ARG A 41 28.65 -19.96 7.47
CA ARG A 41 28.57 -20.28 6.04
C ARG A 41 27.17 -20.08 5.50
N ALA A 42 27.10 -19.81 4.19
CA ALA A 42 25.83 -19.62 3.52
C ALA A 42 25.04 -20.93 3.44
N LEU A 43 23.74 -20.86 3.74
CA LEU A 43 22.80 -21.97 3.62
C LEU A 43 21.85 -21.73 2.43
N ARG A 44 21.25 -22.79 1.89
CA ARG A 44 20.38 -22.72 0.71
C ARG A 44 19.22 -23.69 0.83
N PHE A 45 18.00 -23.19 0.67
CA PHE A 45 16.78 -23.98 0.50
C PHE A 45 15.67 -23.09 -0.05
N ASP A 46 14.63 -23.70 -0.62
CA ASP A 46 13.44 -23.01 -1.17
C ASP A 46 13.78 -21.88 -2.17
N GLY A 47 14.88 -22.03 -2.93
CA GLY A 47 15.36 -21.03 -3.88
C GLY A 47 16.03 -19.79 -3.26
N ILE A 48 16.18 -19.76 -1.92
CA ILE A 48 16.75 -18.63 -1.18
C ILE A 48 18.19 -18.96 -0.77
N VAL A 49 19.06 -17.96 -0.86
CA VAL A 49 20.43 -18.01 -0.34
C VAL A 49 20.49 -17.23 0.96
N PHE A 50 20.77 -17.93 2.05
CA PHE A 50 20.90 -17.35 3.37
C PHE A 50 22.37 -17.03 3.63
N ARG A 51 22.70 -15.75 3.75
CA ARG A 51 24.09 -15.30 3.86
C ARG A 51 24.50 -15.10 5.32
N PRO A 52 25.75 -15.43 5.67
CA PRO A 52 26.30 -15.15 6.99
C PRO A 52 26.61 -13.65 7.13
N GLY A 53 26.42 -13.12 8.34
CA GLY A 53 26.82 -11.76 8.73
C GLY A 53 25.77 -10.68 8.48
N GLY A 54 25.07 -10.26 9.55
CA GLY A 54 24.46 -8.92 9.68
C GLY A 54 22.93 -8.84 9.84
N GLY A 55 22.17 -9.83 9.38
CA GLY A 55 20.73 -9.66 9.22
C GLY A 55 19.89 -9.38 10.46
N MET A 56 20.00 -10.24 11.48
CA MET A 56 19.05 -10.27 12.59
C MET A 56 19.64 -10.99 13.80
N THR A 57 19.93 -10.26 14.86
CA THR A 57 20.09 -10.86 16.20
C THR A 57 18.71 -10.87 16.86
N ALA A 58 18.07 -12.03 16.96
CA ALA A 58 16.78 -12.15 17.62
C ALA A 58 16.98 -12.00 19.14
N GLN A 59 16.58 -10.86 19.70
CA GLN A 59 16.37 -10.77 21.14
C GLN A 59 14.98 -11.36 21.42
N ALA A 60 14.98 -12.59 21.96
CA ALA A 60 13.83 -13.37 22.45
C ALA A 60 12.57 -13.35 21.54
N LEU A 61 12.36 -14.43 20.78
CA LEU A 61 11.03 -14.74 20.22
C LEU A 61 10.12 -15.17 21.38
N VAL A 62 9.22 -14.30 21.82
CA VAL A 62 8.18 -14.65 22.80
C VAL A 62 6.99 -15.22 22.04
N GLN A 63 6.58 -16.44 22.36
CA GLN A 63 5.35 -17.05 21.85
C GLN A 63 4.33 -17.08 23.00
N GLY A 64 3.21 -16.36 22.85
CA GLY A 64 2.08 -16.44 23.78
C GLY A 64 0.90 -17.24 23.23
N ASN A 65 0.28 -18.04 24.09
CA ASN A 65 -0.93 -18.80 23.77
C ASN A 65 -2.17 -17.89 23.86
N GLY A 66 -2.39 -17.03 22.86
CA GLY A 66 -3.56 -16.15 22.79
C GLY A 66 -3.67 -15.37 21.48
N LEU A 67 -4.85 -14.82 21.19
CA LEU A 67 -5.11 -13.98 20.02
C LEU A 67 -4.64 -12.52 20.20
N SER A 68 -4.06 -12.17 21.35
CA SER A 68 -3.53 -10.82 21.58
C SER A 68 -2.30 -10.56 20.72
N VAL A 69 -2.26 -9.39 20.08
CA VAL A 69 -1.14 -8.90 19.28
C VAL A 69 0.11 -8.69 20.14
N ASP A 70 -0.08 -8.38 21.43
CA ASP A 70 0.99 -8.08 22.40
C ASP A 70 1.89 -9.29 22.74
N ASN A 71 1.60 -10.47 22.21
CA ASN A 71 2.27 -11.72 22.57
C ASN A 71 3.37 -12.17 21.60
N SER A 72 3.77 -11.32 20.65
CA SER A 72 4.85 -11.65 19.70
C SER A 72 5.66 -10.43 19.30
N GLU A 73 6.08 -9.59 20.25
CA GLU A 73 7.14 -8.62 19.98
C GLU A 73 8.49 -9.35 19.93
N ALA A 74 8.92 -9.74 18.73
CA ALA A 74 10.34 -10.04 18.52
C ALA A 74 11.03 -8.75 18.07
N LEU A 75 11.95 -8.24 18.90
CA LEU A 75 12.86 -7.16 18.53
C LEU A 75 13.98 -7.78 17.68
N GLY A 76 13.92 -7.54 16.38
CA GLY A 76 15.01 -7.88 15.45
C GLY A 76 15.88 -6.67 15.18
N VAL A 77 17.18 -6.75 15.44
CA VAL A 77 18.14 -5.74 14.96
C VAL A 77 18.49 -6.03 13.51
N LEU A 78 18.02 -5.20 12.58
CA LEU A 78 18.39 -5.22 11.18
C LEU A 78 19.71 -4.44 11.04
N ASN A 79 20.82 -5.14 10.81
CA ASN A 79 22.13 -4.50 10.60
C ASN A 79 22.95 -5.24 9.53
N ASP A 80 22.43 -5.26 8.31
CA ASP A 80 23.10 -5.89 7.17
C ASP A 80 23.38 -4.86 6.08
N ALA A 81 24.53 -4.96 5.43
CA ALA A 81 24.86 -4.13 4.26
C ALA A 81 23.85 -4.34 3.10
N ALA A 82 23.14 -5.47 3.09
CA ALA A 82 22.06 -5.77 2.16
C ALA A 82 20.75 -5.02 2.48
N ILE A 83 20.55 -4.58 3.73
CA ILE A 83 19.42 -3.75 4.14
C ILE A 83 19.89 -2.30 4.22
N ARG A 84 19.68 -1.55 3.13
CA ARG A 84 20.13 -0.17 3.05
C ARG A 84 19.18 0.76 3.82
N ALA A 85 19.75 1.71 4.55
CA ALA A 85 18.99 2.76 5.25
C ALA A 85 18.04 3.51 4.29
N GLU A 86 18.50 3.79 3.07
CA GLU A 86 17.71 4.41 2.00
C GLU A 86 16.41 3.63 1.70
N ASP A 87 16.47 2.29 1.70
CA ASP A 87 15.31 1.46 1.41
C ASP A 87 14.31 1.41 2.58
N ILE A 88 14.82 1.45 3.81
CA ILE A 88 13.98 1.56 5.03
C ILE A 88 13.29 2.92 5.05
N GLU A 89 14.03 4.00 4.81
CA GLU A 89 13.48 5.36 4.79
C GLU A 89 12.47 5.56 3.67
N ALA A 90 12.63 4.84 2.55
CA ALA A 90 11.67 4.77 1.46
C ALA A 90 10.39 3.95 1.78
N GLY A 91 10.31 3.32 2.96
CA GLY A 91 9.18 2.49 3.39
C GLY A 91 9.09 1.15 2.66
N ARG A 92 10.17 0.68 2.00
CA ARG A 92 10.14 -0.55 1.20
C ARG A 92 10.01 -1.83 2.04
N TYR A 93 10.34 -1.74 3.32
CA TYR A 93 10.21 -2.84 4.29
C TYR A 93 8.88 -2.83 5.07
N ASP A 94 8.00 -1.84 4.84
CA ASP A 94 6.73 -1.72 5.56
C ASP A 94 5.81 -2.91 5.25
N GLY A 95 5.54 -3.73 6.26
CA GLY A 95 4.77 -4.97 6.09
C GLY A 95 5.45 -5.99 5.19
N ALA A 96 6.79 -5.97 5.08
CA ALA A 96 7.55 -7.04 4.44
C ALA A 96 7.34 -8.36 5.20
N GLU A 97 7.22 -9.47 4.47
CA GLU A 97 7.04 -10.80 5.06
C GLU A 97 8.33 -11.25 5.72
N VAL A 98 8.23 -11.84 6.91
CA VAL A 98 9.35 -12.44 7.63
C VAL A 98 9.01 -13.89 7.93
N ARG A 99 9.93 -14.78 7.56
CA ARG A 99 9.91 -16.19 7.93
C ARG A 99 11.19 -16.56 8.66
N ALA A 100 11.05 -17.35 9.73
CA ALA A 100 12.14 -17.77 10.60
C ALA A 100 12.16 -19.27 10.74
N TRP A 101 13.34 -19.87 10.69
CA TRP A 101 13.53 -21.29 10.85
C TRP A 101 14.65 -21.60 11.82
N LEU A 102 14.49 -22.73 12.51
CA LEU A 102 15.60 -23.50 13.05
C LEU A 102 15.98 -24.57 12.03
N VAL A 103 17.25 -24.62 11.66
CA VAL A 103 17.74 -25.44 10.54
C VAL A 103 18.96 -26.22 10.98
N ASN A 104 19.03 -27.52 10.68
CA ASN A 104 20.29 -28.25 10.75
C ASN A 104 21.22 -27.76 9.63
N TRP A 105 22.32 -27.08 9.96
CA TRP A 105 23.22 -26.53 8.94
C TRP A 105 23.98 -27.61 8.15
N GLN A 106 24.04 -28.86 8.65
CA GLN A 106 24.60 -30.00 7.90
C GLN A 106 23.62 -30.56 6.87
N VAL A 107 22.32 -30.52 7.18
CA VAL A 107 21.24 -31.08 6.36
C VAL A 107 20.07 -30.08 6.36
N PRO A 108 20.08 -29.03 5.52
CA PRO A 108 19.08 -27.95 5.54
C PRO A 108 17.63 -28.39 5.29
N GLU A 109 17.42 -29.62 4.82
CA GLU A 109 16.13 -30.28 4.71
C GLU A 109 15.50 -30.56 6.09
N GLU A 110 16.33 -30.72 7.13
CA GLU A 110 15.91 -30.86 8.53
C GLU A 110 15.72 -29.46 9.12
N ARG A 111 14.50 -28.94 9.01
CA ARG A 111 14.15 -27.59 9.47
C ARG A 111 12.73 -27.49 10.00
N ALA A 112 12.54 -26.58 10.93
CA ALA A 112 11.23 -26.20 11.45
C ALA A 112 11.02 -24.69 11.28
N LEU A 113 9.83 -24.29 10.82
CA LEU A 113 9.43 -22.89 10.75
C LEU A 113 8.99 -22.45 12.16
N GLU A 114 9.75 -21.54 12.78
CA GLU A 114 9.48 -21.04 14.13
C GLU A 114 8.56 -19.81 14.12
N PHE A 115 8.64 -19.00 13.06
CA PHE A 115 7.85 -17.77 12.94
C PHE A 115 7.52 -17.46 11.47
N ALA A 116 6.29 -16.98 11.26
CA ALA A 116 5.87 -16.32 10.03
C ALA A 116 5.03 -15.09 10.39
N GLY A 117 5.31 -13.98 9.73
CA GLY A 117 4.66 -12.71 10.04
C GLY A 117 5.13 -11.59 9.13
N THR A 118 5.01 -10.36 9.61
CA THR A 118 5.41 -9.16 8.85
C THR A 118 6.18 -8.16 9.69
N ILE A 119 7.02 -7.34 9.06
CA ILE A 119 7.64 -6.18 9.71
C ILE A 119 6.58 -5.11 10.00
N GLY A 120 6.48 -4.71 11.27
CA GLY A 120 5.68 -3.61 11.79
C GLY A 120 6.47 -2.31 11.86
N GLU A 121 6.51 -1.68 13.04
CA GLU A 121 7.28 -0.45 13.25
C GLU A 121 8.79 -0.71 13.15
N ILE A 122 9.50 0.18 12.45
CA ILE A 122 10.97 0.20 12.38
C ILE A 122 11.47 1.44 13.11
N ARG A 123 12.32 1.25 14.12
CA ARG A 123 12.96 2.31 14.91
C ARG A 123 14.46 2.35 14.60
N ARG A 124 15.03 3.55 14.56
CA ARG A 124 16.47 3.74 14.39
C ARG A 124 17.15 3.81 15.75
N GLY A 125 18.23 3.06 15.92
CA GLY A 125 19.07 3.06 17.14
C GLY A 125 20.55 3.28 16.83
N ASP A 126 21.40 3.15 17.85
CA ASP A 126 22.85 3.34 17.76
C ASP A 126 23.50 2.26 16.88
N GLY A 127 23.68 2.57 15.60
CA GLY A 127 24.40 1.72 14.65
C GLY A 127 23.57 0.66 13.92
N GLY A 128 22.23 0.71 14.02
CA GLY A 128 21.33 -0.23 13.31
C GLY A 128 19.85 0.16 13.40
N PHE A 129 18.99 -0.70 12.85
CA PHE A 129 17.53 -0.56 12.94
C PHE A 129 16.94 -1.67 13.80
N ALA A 130 15.91 -1.36 14.58
CA ALA A 130 15.11 -2.34 15.29
C ALA A 130 13.75 -2.43 14.63
N ALA A 131 13.35 -3.62 14.20
CA ALA A 131 12.03 -3.88 13.62
C ALA A 131 11.16 -4.68 14.59
N GLU A 132 9.93 -4.23 14.77
CA GLU A 132 8.84 -4.98 15.37
C GLU A 132 8.41 -6.08 14.39
N LEU A 133 8.37 -7.34 14.83
CA LEU A 133 7.78 -8.42 14.04
C LEU A 133 6.35 -8.67 14.50
N ARG A 134 5.39 -8.62 13.58
CA ARG A 134 3.98 -8.89 13.86
C ARG A 134 3.61 -10.28 13.38
N GLY A 135 3.07 -11.11 14.28
CA GLY A 135 2.63 -12.46 13.96
C GLY A 135 1.39 -12.50 13.05
N LEU A 136 1.01 -13.70 12.62
CA LEU A 136 -0.12 -13.92 11.70
C LEU A 136 -1.48 -13.42 12.25
N THR A 137 -1.64 -13.32 13.56
CA THR A 137 -2.88 -12.88 14.22
C THR A 137 -3.16 -11.39 14.09
N GLU A 138 -2.17 -10.56 13.74
CA GLU A 138 -2.32 -9.11 13.56
C GLU A 138 -3.44 -8.75 12.57
N ALA A 139 -3.63 -9.57 11.53
CA ALA A 139 -4.70 -9.35 10.56
C ALA A 139 -6.11 -9.48 11.18
N LEU A 140 -6.26 -10.28 12.24
CA LEU A 140 -7.54 -10.51 12.92
C LEU A 140 -7.93 -9.34 13.83
N ASN A 141 -6.96 -8.55 14.29
CA ASN A 141 -7.21 -7.41 15.19
C ASN A 141 -7.64 -6.12 14.44
N ARG A 142 -7.87 -6.21 13.12
CA ARG A 142 -8.33 -5.07 12.32
C ARG A 142 -9.85 -4.98 12.36
N PRO A 143 -10.43 -3.79 12.62
CA PRO A 143 -11.87 -3.61 12.51
C PRO A 143 -12.31 -3.89 11.08
N GLN A 144 -13.14 -4.92 10.92
CA GLN A 144 -13.74 -5.28 9.63
C GLN A 144 -15.21 -4.89 9.64
N GLY A 145 -15.66 -4.21 8.60
CA GLY A 145 -17.05 -3.80 8.45
C GLY A 145 -17.24 -2.75 7.39
N ALA A 146 -18.48 -2.61 6.93
CA ALA A 146 -18.90 -1.52 6.06
C ALA A 146 -19.69 -0.50 6.88
N VAL A 147 -19.47 0.78 6.60
CA VAL A 147 -20.28 1.87 7.15
C VAL A 147 -21.19 2.38 6.04
N TYR A 148 -22.46 2.61 6.37
CA TYR A 148 -23.38 3.31 5.47
C TYR A 148 -23.00 4.78 5.39
N GLN A 149 -22.45 5.19 4.25
CA GLN A 149 -22.00 6.55 4.01
C GLN A 149 -22.27 6.97 2.56
N ALA A 150 -22.41 8.26 2.31
CA ALA A 150 -22.65 8.78 0.96
C ALA A 150 -21.49 8.54 -0.03
N PRO A 151 -20.21 8.72 0.35
CA PRO A 151 -19.09 8.43 -0.53
C PRO A 151 -18.91 6.92 -0.78
N CYS A 152 -18.34 6.56 -1.93
CA CYS A 152 -17.96 5.18 -2.23
C CYS A 152 -16.81 4.72 -1.33
N PRO A 153 -16.94 3.58 -0.60
CA PRO A 153 -15.84 3.00 0.18
C PRO A 153 -14.82 2.23 -0.66
N ALA A 154 -15.17 1.82 -1.89
CA ALA A 154 -14.30 0.99 -2.73
C ALA A 154 -13.02 1.74 -3.15
N VAL A 155 -11.89 1.04 -3.25
CA VAL A 155 -10.66 1.57 -3.84
C VAL A 155 -10.81 1.57 -5.35
N LEU A 156 -10.36 2.64 -6.02
CA LEU A 156 -10.51 2.72 -7.48
C LEU A 156 -9.72 1.59 -8.15
N GLY A 157 -10.41 0.79 -8.96
CA GLY A 157 -9.85 -0.36 -9.66
C GLY A 157 -9.70 -1.64 -8.83
N ASP A 158 -10.17 -1.67 -7.58
CA ASP A 158 -10.30 -2.93 -6.85
C ASP A 158 -11.46 -3.79 -7.40
N ALA A 159 -11.61 -5.02 -6.91
CA ALA A 159 -12.67 -5.93 -7.34
C ALA A 159 -14.09 -5.41 -7.03
N ALA A 160 -14.26 -4.58 -5.98
CA ALA A 160 -15.56 -4.02 -5.65
C ALA A 160 -15.95 -2.87 -6.60
N CYS A 161 -14.97 -2.13 -7.10
CA CYS A 161 -15.10 -1.04 -8.06
C CYS A 161 -15.17 -1.54 -9.50
N GLY A 162 -14.25 -2.41 -9.92
CA GLY A 162 -14.22 -3.00 -11.26
C GLY A 162 -13.77 -2.06 -12.40
N VAL A 163 -13.37 -0.81 -12.11
CA VAL A 163 -12.82 0.10 -13.13
C VAL A 163 -11.46 -0.43 -13.58
N ASP A 164 -11.32 -0.66 -14.88
CA ASP A 164 -10.02 -0.89 -15.50
C ASP A 164 -9.23 0.43 -15.58
N LEU A 165 -8.07 0.47 -14.92
CA LEU A 165 -7.15 1.62 -14.94
C LEU A 165 -6.17 1.60 -16.12
N ASP A 166 -6.06 0.48 -16.82
CA ASP A 166 -5.30 0.35 -18.07
C ASP A 166 -6.10 0.84 -19.28
N ALA A 167 -7.43 0.98 -19.15
CA ALA A 167 -8.26 1.51 -20.21
C ALA A 167 -7.89 2.95 -20.61
N PRO A 168 -8.06 3.34 -21.89
CA PRO A 168 -7.73 4.69 -22.37
C PRO A 168 -8.38 5.81 -21.53
N GLY A 169 -7.61 6.87 -21.26
CA GLY A 169 -8.07 8.03 -20.47
C GLY A 169 -8.11 7.80 -18.95
N ARG A 170 -7.79 6.59 -18.46
CA ARG A 170 -7.75 6.27 -17.01
C ARG A 170 -6.38 6.39 -16.40
N SER A 171 -5.35 6.30 -17.21
CA SER A 171 -3.99 6.56 -16.78
C SER A 171 -3.14 7.07 -17.94
N VAL A 172 -1.95 7.58 -17.63
CA VAL A 172 -0.94 7.99 -18.60
C VAL A 172 0.45 7.75 -18.03
N GLU A 173 1.37 7.30 -18.88
CA GLU A 173 2.78 7.20 -18.55
C GLU A 173 3.53 8.39 -19.15
N VAL A 174 4.39 9.02 -18.35
CA VAL A 174 5.12 10.24 -18.73
C VAL A 174 6.43 10.30 -17.94
N ALA A 175 7.43 11.00 -18.45
CA ALA A 175 8.63 11.32 -17.69
C ALA A 175 8.29 12.21 -16.47
N ALA A 176 8.98 12.02 -15.36
CA ALA A 176 8.71 12.71 -14.09
C ALA A 176 8.90 14.24 -14.16
N GLY A 177 9.72 14.71 -15.11
CA GLY A 177 10.00 16.13 -15.30
C GLY A 177 10.72 16.73 -14.08
N ALA A 178 10.58 18.04 -13.87
CA ALA A 178 11.23 18.66 -12.71
C ALA A 178 10.49 18.27 -11.42
N VAL A 179 11.17 17.53 -10.54
CA VAL A 179 10.63 17.08 -9.25
C VAL A 179 11.25 17.88 -8.11
N ALA A 180 10.40 18.49 -7.27
CA ALA A 180 10.84 19.15 -6.04
C ALA A 180 10.44 18.33 -4.81
N ARG A 181 11.45 17.95 -4.01
CA ARG A 181 11.32 17.20 -2.74
C ARG A 181 10.47 15.93 -2.88
N GLY A 182 10.62 15.17 -3.97
CA GLY A 182 9.85 13.94 -4.22
C GLY A 182 8.32 14.11 -4.18
N ARG A 183 7.81 15.35 -4.26
CA ARG A 183 6.42 15.69 -3.90
C ARG A 183 5.72 16.53 -4.96
N VAL A 184 6.43 17.43 -5.62
CA VAL A 184 5.87 18.32 -6.64
C VAL A 184 6.53 18.01 -7.98
N PHE A 185 5.74 17.51 -8.92
CA PHE A 185 6.15 17.22 -10.29
C PHE A 185 5.66 18.35 -11.18
N ARG A 186 6.55 18.87 -12.03
CA ARG A 186 6.21 19.79 -13.12
C ARG A 186 6.34 19.05 -14.43
N LEU A 187 5.19 18.79 -15.04
CA LEU A 187 5.05 18.03 -16.26
C LEU A 187 4.62 18.97 -17.39
N PRO A 188 4.88 18.62 -18.66
CA PRO A 188 4.17 19.22 -19.78
C PRO A 188 2.64 19.07 -19.61
N ASP A 189 1.87 19.89 -20.33
CA ASP A 189 0.43 19.63 -20.40
C ASP A 189 0.15 18.26 -21.01
N LEU A 190 -0.82 17.56 -20.43
CA LEU A 190 -1.17 16.19 -20.81
C LEU A 190 -2.48 16.24 -21.59
N ALA A 191 -2.36 16.32 -22.93
CA ALA A 191 -3.50 16.38 -23.82
C ALA A 191 -4.47 15.22 -23.57
N GLY A 192 -5.78 15.52 -23.57
CA GLY A 192 -6.82 14.54 -23.26
C GLY A 192 -7.18 14.44 -21.76
N TYR A 193 -6.44 15.11 -20.89
CA TYR A 193 -6.70 15.10 -19.44
C TYR A 193 -7.01 16.51 -18.93
N ALA A 194 -8.29 16.78 -18.64
CA ALA A 194 -8.71 18.08 -18.11
C ALA A 194 -7.97 18.46 -16.79
N PRO A 195 -7.83 19.75 -16.44
CA PRO A 195 -7.29 20.15 -15.15
C PRO A 195 -8.03 19.47 -13.98
N GLY A 196 -7.29 18.95 -13.01
CA GLY A 196 -7.85 18.22 -11.87
C GLY A 196 -8.20 16.75 -12.14
N TRP A 197 -7.98 16.24 -13.36
CA TRP A 197 -8.24 14.84 -13.71
C TRP A 197 -7.53 13.82 -12.81
N PHE A 198 -6.32 14.13 -12.35
CA PHE A 198 -5.53 13.24 -11.50
C PHE A 198 -5.70 13.54 -10.01
N ALA A 199 -6.48 14.55 -9.61
CA ALA A 199 -6.68 14.89 -8.20
C ALA A 199 -7.33 13.73 -7.42
N ARG A 200 -6.73 13.32 -6.29
CA ARG A 200 -7.06 12.10 -5.53
C ARG A 200 -6.78 10.79 -6.30
N GLY A 201 -6.02 10.87 -7.38
CA GLY A 201 -5.46 9.73 -8.09
C GLY A 201 -4.14 9.30 -7.49
N ARG A 202 -3.36 8.52 -8.23
CA ARG A 202 -2.08 7.97 -7.79
C ARG A 202 -0.99 8.29 -8.80
N VAL A 203 0.19 8.62 -8.29
CA VAL A 203 1.44 8.57 -9.05
C VAL A 203 2.14 7.28 -8.69
N ARG A 204 2.54 6.48 -9.68
CA ARG A 204 3.39 5.30 -9.50
C ARG A 204 4.68 5.53 -10.25
N VAL A 205 5.82 5.35 -9.60
CA VAL A 205 7.12 5.42 -10.27
C VAL A 205 7.45 4.06 -10.86
N LEU A 206 7.78 4.03 -12.15
CA LEU A 206 8.02 2.80 -12.92
C LEU A 206 9.50 2.51 -13.16
N SER A 207 10.36 3.54 -13.10
CA SER A 207 11.81 3.39 -13.30
C SER A 207 12.63 4.16 -12.25
N GLY A 208 13.95 4.01 -12.32
CA GLY A 208 14.88 4.72 -11.44
C GLY A 208 14.92 4.17 -10.01
N ARG A 209 15.55 4.94 -9.11
CA ARG A 209 15.73 4.52 -7.70
C ARG A 209 14.40 4.46 -6.94
N ALA A 210 13.44 5.28 -7.34
CA ALA A 210 12.11 5.32 -6.77
C ALA A 210 11.13 4.29 -7.40
N ALA A 211 11.58 3.42 -8.32
CA ALA A 211 10.73 2.41 -8.94
C ALA A 211 9.95 1.58 -7.91
N GLY A 212 8.63 1.46 -8.11
CA GLY A 212 7.71 0.79 -7.21
C GLY A 212 7.11 1.68 -6.12
N LEU A 213 7.64 2.88 -5.89
CA LEU A 213 7.04 3.84 -4.97
C LEU A 213 5.78 4.47 -5.57
N SER A 214 4.83 4.82 -4.71
CA SER A 214 3.59 5.48 -5.12
C SER A 214 3.11 6.52 -4.12
N GLY A 215 2.37 7.51 -4.61
CA GLY A 215 1.83 8.59 -3.80
C GLY A 215 0.47 9.06 -4.29
N ILE A 216 -0.34 9.58 -3.37
CA ILE A 216 -1.67 10.11 -3.69
C ILE A 216 -1.55 11.56 -4.12
N VAL A 217 -2.17 11.88 -5.27
CA VAL A 217 -2.21 13.24 -5.81
C VAL A 217 -3.14 14.11 -4.97
N LYS A 218 -2.61 15.15 -4.35
CA LYS A 218 -3.35 16.20 -3.64
C LYS A 218 -3.83 17.27 -4.60
N ILE A 219 -2.96 17.75 -5.48
CA ILE A 219 -3.26 18.82 -6.44
C ILE A 219 -2.87 18.37 -7.82
N ASP A 220 -3.77 18.63 -8.77
CA ASP A 220 -3.53 18.57 -10.19
C ASP A 220 -4.06 19.87 -10.80
N ARG A 221 -3.16 20.71 -11.31
CA ARG A 221 -3.50 22.03 -11.86
C ARG A 221 -2.55 22.39 -13.00
N LEU A 222 -3.11 23.02 -14.05
CA LEU A 222 -2.32 23.67 -15.09
C LEU A 222 -1.88 25.06 -14.62
N GLY A 223 -0.57 25.32 -14.62
CA GLY A 223 0.02 26.61 -14.25
C GLY A 223 -0.06 27.64 -15.38
N ALA A 224 0.17 28.91 -15.04
CA ALA A 224 0.23 29.99 -16.02
C ALA A 224 1.45 29.89 -16.97
N ASP A 225 2.45 29.10 -16.57
CA ASP A 225 3.63 28.71 -17.36
C ASP A 225 3.34 27.60 -18.38
N GLY A 226 2.09 27.12 -18.46
CA GLY A 226 1.69 26.01 -19.34
C GLY A 226 2.14 24.63 -18.85
N LEU A 227 2.76 24.56 -17.67
CA LEU A 227 3.16 23.29 -17.06
C LEU A 227 2.08 22.78 -16.12
N ARG A 228 1.87 21.47 -16.13
CA ARG A 228 0.97 20.79 -15.21
C ARG A 228 1.71 20.49 -13.90
N ARG A 229 1.16 21.00 -12.80
CA ARG A 229 1.67 20.77 -11.45
C ARG A 229 0.91 19.64 -10.79
N ILE A 230 1.59 18.52 -10.55
CA ILE A 230 1.10 17.40 -9.74
C ILE A 230 1.78 17.47 -8.37
N GLU A 231 1.00 17.68 -7.31
CA GLU A 231 1.51 17.69 -5.93
C GLU A 231 0.95 16.51 -5.16
N LEU A 232 1.82 15.76 -4.48
CA LEU A 232 1.45 14.64 -3.62
C LEU A 232 1.08 15.09 -2.20
N TRP A 233 0.27 14.27 -1.54
CA TRP A 233 -0.01 14.42 -0.10
C TRP A 233 1.25 14.27 0.75
N GLN A 234 2.06 13.26 0.42
CA GLN A 234 3.32 12.94 1.08
C GLN A 234 4.42 12.87 0.04
N GLU A 235 5.65 13.17 0.44
CA GLU A 235 6.82 13.02 -0.43
C GLU A 235 7.15 11.54 -0.66
N LEU A 236 7.63 11.22 -1.86
CA LEU A 236 8.29 9.96 -2.13
C LEU A 236 9.72 10.07 -1.63
N ARG A 237 10.06 9.23 -0.65
CA ARG A 237 11.33 9.26 0.08
C ARG A 237 12.44 8.54 -0.68
N ALA A 238 12.61 8.91 -1.94
CA ALA A 238 13.70 8.48 -2.81
C ALA A 238 13.93 9.55 -3.89
N ASP A 239 15.15 9.62 -4.40
CA ASP A 239 15.47 10.51 -5.51
C ASP A 239 14.75 10.06 -6.79
N ILE A 240 14.17 11.04 -7.49
CA ILE A 240 13.46 10.85 -8.76
C ILE A 240 14.14 11.74 -9.79
N ALA A 241 14.73 11.11 -10.80
CA ALA A 241 15.36 11.81 -11.90
C ALA A 241 14.29 12.31 -12.90
N PRO A 242 14.52 13.44 -13.60
CA PRO A 242 13.52 13.98 -14.53
C PRO A 242 13.10 13.03 -15.66
N GLU A 243 13.99 12.14 -16.06
CA GLU A 243 13.79 11.11 -17.08
C GLU A 243 13.06 9.85 -16.55
N ASP A 244 12.88 9.72 -15.24
CA ASP A 244 12.20 8.56 -14.67
C ASP A 244 10.76 8.48 -15.16
N LEU A 245 10.33 7.29 -15.55
CA LEU A 245 8.98 7.03 -16.01
C LEU A 245 8.04 6.95 -14.81
N ILE A 246 6.97 7.74 -14.85
CA ILE A 246 5.88 7.70 -13.89
C ILE A 246 4.57 7.38 -14.59
N ARG A 247 3.68 6.71 -13.88
CA ARG A 247 2.29 6.47 -14.27
C ARG A 247 1.35 7.29 -13.39
N LEU A 248 0.56 8.15 -14.01
CA LEU A 248 -0.51 8.89 -13.37
C LEU A 248 -1.83 8.15 -13.56
N GLU A 249 -2.45 7.71 -12.47
CA GLU A 249 -3.77 7.08 -12.46
C GLU A 249 -4.84 8.13 -12.15
N ALA A 250 -5.98 8.06 -12.85
CA ALA A 250 -7.10 8.98 -12.72
C ALA A 250 -7.61 9.10 -11.28
N GLY A 251 -8.00 10.32 -10.90
CA GLY A 251 -8.56 10.60 -9.59
C GLY A 251 -10.01 10.18 -9.41
N CYS A 252 -10.35 9.70 -8.21
CA CYS A 252 -11.72 9.42 -7.79
C CYS A 252 -12.01 10.14 -6.46
N ASP A 253 -12.96 11.07 -6.47
CA ASP A 253 -13.43 11.80 -5.29
C ASP A 253 -14.43 11.01 -4.43
N LYS A 254 -14.73 9.77 -4.84
CA LYS A 254 -15.71 8.87 -4.23
C LYS A 254 -17.16 9.33 -4.36
N SER A 255 -17.46 10.34 -5.18
CA SER A 255 -18.82 10.80 -5.41
C SER A 255 -19.53 9.99 -6.49
N ALA A 256 -20.85 9.87 -6.37
CA ALA A 256 -21.69 9.21 -7.38
C ALA A 256 -21.61 9.93 -8.74
N GLY A 257 -21.50 11.27 -8.74
CA GLY A 257 -21.39 12.06 -9.96
C GLY A 257 -20.12 11.74 -10.75
N THR A 258 -18.96 11.69 -10.07
CA THR A 258 -17.71 11.27 -10.71
C THR A 258 -17.77 9.81 -11.16
N CYS A 259 -18.36 8.92 -10.36
CA CYS A 259 -18.50 7.51 -10.73
C CYS A 259 -19.31 7.30 -12.01
N ALA A 260 -20.39 8.07 -12.19
CA ALA A 260 -21.21 8.03 -13.40
C ALA A 260 -20.52 8.74 -14.58
N LEU A 261 -20.10 9.99 -14.41
CA LEU A 261 -19.67 10.83 -15.54
C LEU A 261 -18.24 10.54 -15.98
N LYS A 262 -17.33 10.37 -15.03
CA LYS A 262 -15.93 10.09 -15.34
C LYS A 262 -15.75 8.62 -15.62
N PHE A 263 -16.33 7.74 -14.79
CA PHE A 263 -16.03 6.31 -14.80
C PHE A 263 -17.04 5.42 -15.53
N ASP A 264 -18.24 5.92 -15.85
CA ASP A 264 -19.38 5.14 -16.34
C ASP A 264 -19.60 3.83 -15.54
N ASN A 265 -19.44 3.93 -14.22
CA ASN A 265 -19.35 2.79 -13.33
C ASN A 265 -20.34 2.87 -12.15
N MET A 266 -21.50 3.47 -12.39
CA MET A 266 -22.51 3.67 -11.33
C MET A 266 -23.06 2.34 -10.80
N LEU A 267 -23.10 1.29 -11.64
CA LEU A 267 -23.55 -0.05 -11.24
C LEU A 267 -22.69 -0.68 -10.12
N ASN A 268 -21.40 -0.35 -10.08
CA ASN A 268 -20.48 -0.83 -9.04
C ASN A 268 -20.25 0.20 -7.92
N PHE A 269 -21.03 1.28 -7.87
CA PHE A 269 -20.94 2.26 -6.79
C PHE A 269 -21.35 1.62 -5.46
N ARG A 270 -20.46 1.66 -4.45
CA ARG A 270 -20.66 1.01 -3.15
C ARG A 270 -21.10 1.96 -2.03
N GLY A 271 -21.35 3.24 -2.35
CA GLY A 271 -21.84 4.23 -1.40
C GLY A 271 -23.37 4.38 -1.44
N PHE A 272 -23.88 5.19 -0.51
CA PHE A 272 -25.32 5.42 -0.33
C PHE A 272 -25.63 6.92 -0.51
N PRO A 273 -25.71 7.43 -1.75
CA PRO A 273 -25.75 8.88 -2.01
C PRO A 273 -27.04 9.55 -1.53
N ASP A 274 -28.09 8.78 -1.27
CA ASP A 274 -29.40 9.23 -0.81
C ASP A 274 -29.63 8.97 0.69
N ILE A 275 -28.61 8.52 1.44
CA ILE A 275 -28.77 8.25 2.87
C ILE A 275 -29.24 9.54 3.58
N PRO A 276 -30.43 9.55 4.22
CA PRO A 276 -30.90 10.72 4.93
C PRO A 276 -30.00 11.00 6.14
N GLY A 277 -29.70 12.28 6.39
CA GLY A 277 -28.96 12.69 7.58
C GLY A 277 -29.83 12.60 8.86
N GLU A 278 -29.19 12.73 10.02
CA GLU A 278 -29.86 12.67 11.33
C GLU A 278 -31.00 13.68 11.48
N ASP A 279 -30.87 14.86 10.87
CA ASP A 279 -31.92 15.88 10.85
C ASP A 279 -33.24 15.37 10.27
N TRP A 280 -33.19 14.45 9.30
CA TRP A 280 -34.40 13.85 8.73
C TRP A 280 -35.06 12.88 9.71
N LEU A 281 -34.27 12.10 10.45
CA LEU A 281 -34.77 11.17 11.47
C LEU A 281 -35.51 11.90 12.61
N MET A 282 -35.06 13.10 12.95
CA MET A 282 -35.68 13.95 13.99
C MET A 282 -36.78 14.87 13.44
N SER A 283 -37.01 14.88 12.13
CA SER A 283 -37.98 15.77 11.51
C SER A 283 -39.41 15.27 11.72
N TYR A 284 -40.33 16.19 11.96
CA TYR A 284 -41.77 15.93 11.93
C TYR A 284 -42.42 16.66 10.76
N PRO A 285 -43.46 16.09 10.13
CA PRO A 285 -44.15 16.74 9.02
C PRO A 285 -44.75 18.09 9.43
N LYS A 286 -44.34 19.16 8.75
CA LYS A 286 -44.95 20.50 8.91
C LYS A 286 -45.87 20.77 7.73
N ARG A 287 -47.09 21.26 8.00
CA ARG A 287 -48.05 21.66 6.93
C ARG A 287 -47.51 22.80 6.04
N SER A 288 -46.56 23.59 6.57
CA SER A 288 -45.89 24.66 5.82
C SER A 288 -44.79 24.17 4.86
N GLN A 289 -44.40 22.90 4.92
CA GLN A 289 -43.43 22.31 4.01
C GLN A 289 -44.15 21.55 2.90
N SER A 290 -43.55 21.47 1.70
CA SER A 290 -44.08 20.64 0.64
C SER A 290 -44.10 19.17 1.08
N GLN A 291 -45.28 18.56 0.98
CA GLN A 291 -45.52 17.14 1.29
C GLN A 291 -45.72 16.29 0.02
N SER A 292 -45.39 16.82 -1.16
CA SER A 292 -45.39 16.05 -2.40
C SER A 292 -44.20 15.11 -2.45
N GLY A 293 -44.36 13.93 -3.07
CA GLY A 293 -43.25 13.02 -3.36
C GLY A 293 -42.25 13.64 -4.34
N GLY A 294 -40.96 13.45 -4.08
CA GLY A 294 -39.89 13.96 -4.94
C GLY A 294 -38.49 13.75 -4.36
N SER A 295 -37.46 14.02 -5.17
CA SER A 295 -36.07 13.97 -4.71
C SER A 295 -35.83 15.02 -3.61
N ARG A 296 -35.15 14.59 -2.54
CA ARG A 296 -34.72 15.46 -1.43
C ARG A 296 -33.26 15.88 -1.54
N ARG A 297 -32.58 15.55 -2.63
CA ARG A 297 -31.22 16.02 -2.88
C ARG A 297 -31.26 17.55 -2.98
N LYS A 298 -30.42 18.25 -2.21
CA LYS A 298 -30.26 19.70 -2.37
C LYS A 298 -29.83 19.97 -3.82
N ALA A 299 -30.57 20.79 -4.55
CA ALA A 299 -30.19 21.26 -5.88
C ALA A 299 -28.88 22.05 -5.73
N GLY A 300 -27.74 21.39 -5.99
CA GLY A 300 -26.42 21.99 -5.80
C GLY A 300 -25.24 21.03 -5.60
N THR A 301 -25.44 19.72 -5.42
CA THR A 301 -24.31 18.81 -5.10
C THR A 301 -23.83 17.89 -6.24
N ALA A 302 -24.49 17.82 -7.39
CA ALA A 302 -23.92 17.27 -8.62
C ALA A 302 -24.90 17.51 -9.77
N LEU A 303 -24.39 17.75 -10.98
CA LEU A 303 -25.09 17.86 -12.28
C LEU A 303 -25.46 19.24 -12.82
N VAL A 304 -24.82 20.33 -12.39
CA VAL A 304 -24.84 21.58 -13.19
C VAL A 304 -23.47 22.24 -13.11
N ASN A 305 -22.63 22.02 -14.13
CA ASN A 305 -21.58 22.93 -14.63
C ASN A 305 -20.69 22.18 -15.62
N PHE A 306 -21.23 21.75 -16.77
CA PHE A 306 -20.41 21.44 -17.96
C PHE A 306 -21.16 21.57 -19.29
N VAL A 307 -22.37 22.16 -19.30
CA VAL A 307 -23.15 22.41 -20.53
C VAL A 307 -23.37 23.91 -20.70
N THR A 308 -22.29 24.66 -20.82
CA THR A 308 -22.28 26.03 -21.38
C THR A 308 -20.95 26.27 -22.08
N GLY A 309 -20.69 25.48 -23.12
CA GLY A 309 -19.53 25.65 -24.01
C GLY A 309 -19.84 25.43 -25.50
N LEU A 310 -21.04 24.98 -25.85
CA LEU A 310 -21.49 24.81 -27.22
C LEU A 310 -22.89 25.39 -27.37
N GLN A 311 -22.97 26.68 -27.67
CA GLN A 311 -23.99 27.32 -28.52
C GLN A 311 -23.86 28.84 -28.39
N ARG A 312 -23.13 29.44 -29.34
CA ARG A 312 -23.43 30.74 -29.96
C ARG A 312 -22.45 30.95 -31.11
N GLY A 313 -22.70 30.21 -32.18
CA GLY A 313 -22.49 30.69 -33.55
C GLY A 313 -23.87 31.03 -34.12
N GLU A 314 -23.87 32.02 -35.02
CA GLU A 314 -24.98 32.56 -35.83
C GLU A 314 -25.69 33.80 -35.26
N GLY A 315 -25.50 34.91 -36.00
CA GLY A 315 -25.94 36.26 -35.73
C GLY A 315 -24.93 37.26 -36.24
#